data_AF-A0AA41FI32-F1
#
_entry.id   AF-A0AA41FI32-F1
#
_cell.length_a   1.000
_cell.length_b   1.000
_cell.length_c   1.000
_cell.angle_alpha   90.00
_cell.angle_beta   90.00
_cell.angle_gamma   90.00
#
_symmetry.space_group_name_H-M   'P 1'
#
loop_
_entity.id
_entity.type
_entity.pdbx_description
1 polymer ?
#
loop_
_entity_poly.entity_id
_entity_poly.type
_entity_poly.pdbx_seq_one_letter_code
_entity_poly.pdbx_strand_id
1 'polypeptide(L)'
;MRKIKLFIAALAMSMVLSSTAFAGTWVSPAAGQWMYQNDDGSFATGWIEDAGKSYYMDENGIMLSNTTTPDGYYVGNDGVYIASQEAPKFDFSIATCSIKYTDHKVYSFDYDGYPCVALYYDYTNKKTEPTGAYLADYSITVFQNGVECDSAYLSYDEREEAFDNYSKKVMSGTTLNVAKAYRISDMSDITVQIKELWNWDNPKVETITLSLK
;
A
#
# COMPACT_ATOMS: atom_id res chain seq x y z
N MET A 1 -15.03 -1.68 52.16
CA MET A 1 -14.41 -2.42 51.04
C MET A 1 -15.54 -2.97 50.19
N ARG A 2 -15.88 -2.38 49.04
CA ARG A 2 -15.20 -2.55 47.74
C ARG A 2 -15.52 -1.31 46.89
N LYS A 3 -14.48 -0.66 46.36
CA LYS A 3 -14.61 0.53 45.50
C LYS A 3 -15.04 0.08 44.09
N ILE A 4 -16.19 0.56 43.63
CA ILE A 4 -16.54 0.57 42.21
C ILE A 4 -15.79 1.77 41.61
N LYS A 5 -14.84 1.53 40.71
CA LYS A 5 -14.27 2.58 39.87
C LYS A 5 -14.75 2.34 38.44
N LEU A 6 -15.68 3.18 38.03
CA LEU A 6 -16.06 3.42 36.64
C LEU A 6 -14.78 3.68 35.81
N PHE A 7 -14.66 2.99 34.68
CA PHE A 7 -13.70 3.34 33.64
C PHE A 7 -14.17 4.61 32.92
N ILE A 8 -13.24 5.54 32.75
CA ILE A 8 -13.42 6.88 32.20
C ILE A 8 -13.73 6.79 30.70
N ALA A 9 -14.78 7.49 30.29
CA ALA A 9 -15.09 7.80 28.91
C ALA A 9 -13.96 8.62 28.27
N ALA A 10 -13.42 8.16 27.14
CA ALA A 10 -12.60 9.00 26.28
C ALA A 10 -13.54 9.81 25.36
N LEU A 11 -13.88 11.02 25.81
CA LEU A 11 -14.46 12.08 24.98
C LEU A 11 -13.32 12.80 24.27
N ALA A 12 -13.35 12.84 22.94
CA ALA A 12 -13.14 14.05 22.13
C ALA A 12 -13.00 13.71 20.64
N MET A 13 -14.12 13.66 19.91
CA MET A 13 -14.10 14.00 18.49
C MET A 13 -15.21 15.03 18.26
N SER A 14 -14.95 16.25 18.72
CA SER A 14 -15.74 17.43 18.38
C SER A 14 -14.81 18.64 18.45
N MET A 15 -13.97 18.75 17.43
CA MET A 15 -13.69 20.06 16.88
C MET A 15 -14.47 20.13 15.58
N VAL A 16 -15.62 20.79 15.62
CA VAL A 16 -16.18 21.39 14.40
C VAL A 16 -15.24 22.53 14.07
N LEU A 17 -14.19 22.22 13.32
CA LEU A 17 -13.55 23.23 12.50
C LEU A 17 -14.58 23.55 11.43
N SER A 18 -15.14 24.75 11.49
CA SER A 18 -15.84 25.33 10.36
C SER A 18 -14.81 25.48 9.24
N SER A 19 -14.59 24.43 8.45
CA SER A 19 -13.96 24.57 7.15
C SER A 19 -14.92 25.43 6.33
N THR A 20 -14.47 26.60 5.94
CA THR A 20 -15.09 27.32 4.84
C THR A 20 -15.06 26.37 3.64
N ALA A 21 -16.22 25.83 3.26
CA ALA A 21 -16.38 25.16 1.98
C ALA A 21 -16.24 26.24 0.91
N PHE A 22 -15.03 26.42 0.38
CA PHE A 22 -14.82 27.25 -0.79
C PHE A 22 -15.43 26.50 -1.97
N ALA A 23 -16.44 27.09 -2.61
CA ALA A 23 -17.08 26.52 -3.79
C ALA A 23 -16.18 26.74 -5.00
N GLY A 24 -15.03 26.08 -5.04
CA GLY A 24 -14.09 26.17 -6.15
C GLY A 24 -14.51 25.38 -7.38
N THR A 25 -13.73 25.51 -8.46
CA THR A 25 -13.97 24.83 -9.74
C THR A 25 -12.77 23.96 -10.11
N TRP A 26 -13.04 22.76 -10.60
CA TRP A 26 -12.03 21.87 -11.17
C TRP A 26 -11.51 22.40 -12.51
N VAL A 27 -10.20 22.49 -12.65
CA VAL A 27 -9.52 22.81 -13.92
C VAL A 27 -8.51 21.73 -14.27
N SER A 28 -8.29 21.50 -15.57
CA SER A 28 -7.32 20.52 -16.06
C SER A 28 -6.30 21.19 -16.99
N PRO A 29 -5.11 21.56 -16.48
CA PRO A 29 -4.09 22.25 -17.27
C PRO A 29 -3.43 21.34 -18.32
N ALA A 30 -3.43 20.03 -18.10
CA ALA A 30 -2.93 19.02 -19.02
C ALA A 30 -3.71 17.71 -18.86
N ALA A 31 -3.64 16.84 -19.88
CA ALA A 31 -4.35 15.57 -19.87
C ALA A 31 -4.01 14.73 -18.62
N GLY A 32 -5.03 14.42 -17.83
CA GLY A 32 -4.90 13.62 -16.60
C GLY A 32 -4.43 14.40 -15.36
N GLN A 33 -4.13 15.69 -15.49
CA GLN A 33 -3.82 16.56 -14.34
C GLN A 33 -5.04 17.40 -13.99
N TRP A 34 -5.39 17.42 -12.71
CA TRP A 34 -6.53 18.16 -12.17
C TRP A 34 -6.07 19.08 -11.06
N MET A 35 -6.60 20.30 -11.02
CA MET A 35 -6.40 21.28 -9.97
C MET A 35 -7.75 21.80 -9.50
N TYR A 36 -7.84 22.23 -8.24
CA TYR A 36 -9.03 22.86 -7.70
C TYR A 36 -8.76 24.35 -7.51
N GLN A 37 -9.43 25.19 -8.31
CA GLN A 37 -9.30 26.64 -8.24
C GLN A 37 -10.34 27.19 -7.28
N ASN A 38 -9.89 27.86 -6.21
CA ASN A 38 -10.75 28.57 -5.27
C ASN A 38 -11.36 29.82 -5.92
N ASP A 39 -12.43 30.36 -5.32
CA ASP A 39 -13.12 31.56 -5.80
C ASP A 39 -12.23 32.81 -5.91
N ASP A 40 -11.18 32.89 -5.08
CA ASP A 40 -10.20 33.98 -5.13
C ASP A 40 -9.15 33.82 -6.25
N GLY A 41 -9.28 32.77 -7.06
CA GLY A 41 -8.40 32.43 -8.16
C GLY A 41 -7.15 31.65 -7.75
N SER A 42 -6.93 31.42 -6.46
CA SER A 42 -5.83 30.57 -5.96
C SER A 42 -6.11 29.08 -6.21
N PHE A 43 -5.06 28.25 -6.14
CA PHE A 43 -5.19 26.80 -6.24
C PHE A 43 -5.07 26.15 -4.87
N ALA A 44 -5.96 25.20 -4.59
CA ALA A 44 -5.93 24.46 -3.34
C ALA A 44 -4.72 23.51 -3.25
N THR A 45 -4.21 23.36 -2.03
CA THR A 45 -3.16 22.40 -1.65
C THR A 45 -3.65 21.62 -0.42
N GLY A 46 -3.28 20.35 -0.29
CA GLY A 46 -3.76 19.48 0.79
C GLY A 46 -5.19 18.97 0.56
N TRP A 47 -5.88 18.60 1.64
CA TRP A 47 -7.24 18.05 1.57
C TRP A 47 -8.28 19.11 1.19
N ILE A 48 -9.12 18.75 0.23
CA ILE A 48 -10.36 19.47 -0.10
C ILE A 48 -11.55 18.51 -0.05
N GLU A 49 -12.74 19.07 0.17
CA GLU A 49 -14.00 18.35 0.04
C GLU A 49 -14.83 19.03 -1.04
N ASP A 50 -15.27 18.25 -2.03
CA ASP A 50 -16.17 18.70 -3.09
C ASP A 50 -17.30 17.68 -3.26
N ALA A 51 -18.55 18.16 -3.22
CA ALA A 51 -19.75 17.34 -3.34
C ALA A 51 -19.79 16.08 -2.42
N GLY A 52 -19.26 16.19 -1.19
CA GLY A 52 -19.23 15.08 -0.22
C GLY A 52 -18.17 14.01 -0.50
N LYS A 53 -17.21 14.31 -1.39
CA LYS A 53 -16.02 13.49 -1.66
C LYS A 53 -14.78 14.27 -1.25
N SER A 54 -13.78 13.57 -0.70
CA SER A 54 -12.52 14.20 -0.32
C SER A 54 -11.43 13.88 -1.32
N TYR A 55 -10.59 14.86 -1.63
CA TYR A 55 -9.47 14.77 -2.58
C TYR A 55 -8.23 15.41 -1.95
N TYR A 56 -7.04 14.94 -2.36
CA TYR A 56 -5.78 15.51 -1.90
C TYR A 56 -5.02 16.19 -3.05
N MET A 57 -4.62 17.44 -2.84
CA MET A 57 -3.84 18.24 -3.77
C MET A 57 -2.38 18.29 -3.31
N ASP A 58 -1.42 18.04 -4.19
CA ASP A 58 0.01 18.13 -3.88
C ASP A 58 0.47 19.58 -3.63
N GLU A 59 1.76 19.78 -3.34
CA GLU A 59 2.34 21.11 -3.09
C GLU A 59 2.25 22.06 -4.31
N ASN A 60 2.07 21.52 -5.51
CA ASN A 60 1.88 22.28 -6.75
C ASN A 60 0.38 22.47 -7.09
N GLY A 61 -0.53 21.98 -6.25
CA GLY A 61 -1.98 22.02 -6.45
C GLY A 61 -2.50 20.99 -7.45
N ILE A 62 -1.72 19.94 -7.77
CA ILE A 62 -2.14 18.83 -8.63
C ILE A 62 -2.80 17.75 -7.78
N MET A 63 -3.97 17.28 -8.20
CA MET A 63 -4.72 16.23 -7.52
C MET A 63 -3.95 14.91 -7.58
N LEU A 64 -3.78 14.28 -6.42
CA LEU A 64 -3.29 12.91 -6.34
C LEU A 64 -4.39 11.93 -6.77
N SER A 65 -4.01 10.88 -7.48
CA SER A 65 -4.91 9.77 -7.85
C SER A 65 -4.17 8.44 -7.86
N ASN A 66 -4.90 7.37 -7.54
CA ASN A 66 -4.40 6.00 -7.46
C ASN A 66 -3.14 5.85 -6.62
N THR A 67 -3.05 6.59 -5.51
CA THR A 67 -1.84 6.71 -4.71
C THR A 67 -2.16 6.99 -3.24
N THR A 68 -1.11 7.00 -2.42
CA THR A 68 -1.17 7.27 -0.98
C THR A 68 -0.82 8.73 -0.73
N THR A 69 -1.65 9.44 0.02
CA THR A 69 -1.39 10.82 0.43
C THR A 69 -0.22 10.85 1.45
N PRO A 70 0.48 11.97 1.60
CA PRO A 70 1.59 12.10 2.57
C PRO A 70 1.22 11.76 4.03
N ASP A 71 -0.06 11.89 4.39
CA ASP A 71 -0.62 11.56 5.69
C ASP A 71 -1.22 10.14 5.78
N GLY A 72 -1.06 9.32 4.73
CA GLY A 72 -1.27 7.87 4.77
C GLY A 72 -2.66 7.38 4.34
N TYR A 73 -3.48 8.22 3.71
CA TYR A 73 -4.78 7.82 3.18
C TYR A 73 -4.71 7.43 1.71
N TYR A 74 -5.58 6.52 1.28
CA TYR A 74 -5.64 6.12 -0.12
C TYR A 74 -6.64 6.99 -0.91
N VAL A 75 -6.20 7.50 -2.05
CA VAL A 75 -7.08 8.08 -3.07
C VAL A 75 -7.15 7.18 -4.30
N GLY A 76 -8.37 6.89 -4.75
CA GLY A 76 -8.65 6.02 -5.89
C GLY A 76 -8.21 6.61 -7.23
N ASN A 77 -8.46 5.88 -8.32
CA ASN A 77 -8.10 6.32 -9.68
C ASN A 77 -8.78 7.65 -10.09
N ASP A 78 -9.92 7.97 -9.49
CA ASP A 78 -10.64 9.22 -9.65
C ASP A 78 -10.24 10.30 -8.62
N GLY A 79 -9.21 10.05 -7.81
CA GLY A 79 -8.71 10.96 -6.78
C GLY A 79 -9.53 10.98 -5.49
N VAL A 80 -10.61 10.20 -5.42
CA VAL A 80 -11.51 10.19 -4.26
C VAL A 80 -10.90 9.39 -3.13
N TYR A 81 -10.90 9.95 -1.92
CA TYR A 81 -10.58 9.24 -0.68
C TYR A 81 -11.51 8.05 -0.45
N ILE A 82 -10.94 6.88 -0.21
CA ILE A 82 -11.69 5.65 0.07
C ILE A 82 -11.52 5.28 1.54
N ALA A 83 -12.49 5.67 2.38
CA ALA A 83 -12.40 5.48 3.83
C ALA A 83 -12.28 4.03 4.31
N SER A 84 -12.69 3.06 3.49
CA SER A 84 -12.60 1.62 3.79
C SER A 84 -11.42 0.91 3.12
N GLN A 85 -10.59 1.62 2.35
CA GLN A 85 -9.34 1.09 1.85
C GLN A 85 -8.21 1.84 2.56
N GLU A 86 -7.54 1.14 3.47
CA GLU A 86 -6.25 1.63 3.93
C GLU A 86 -5.32 1.76 2.73
N ALA A 87 -4.48 2.80 2.75
CA ALA A 87 -3.40 2.92 1.80
C ALA A 87 -2.64 1.59 1.69
N PRO A 88 -2.32 1.15 0.45
CA PRO A 88 -1.48 -0.01 0.27
C PRO A 88 -0.20 0.22 1.09
N LYS A 89 0.16 -0.77 1.91
CA LYS A 89 1.30 -0.63 2.82
C LYS A 89 2.60 -0.39 2.05
N PHE A 90 2.65 -0.78 0.78
CA PHE A 90 3.65 -0.34 -0.20
C PHE A 90 3.02 -0.26 -1.61
N ASP A 91 3.53 0.66 -2.43
CA ASP A 91 3.22 0.80 -3.87
C ASP A 91 4.52 1.04 -4.64
N PHE A 92 5.25 -0.06 -4.86
CA PHE A 92 6.60 -0.02 -5.39
C PHE A 92 6.58 -0.16 -6.91
N SER A 93 6.99 0.89 -7.59
CA SER A 93 6.97 0.99 -9.05
C SER A 93 8.36 1.36 -9.59
N ILE A 94 8.86 0.57 -10.55
CA ILE A 94 10.10 0.79 -11.31
C ILE A 94 9.82 0.70 -12.81
N ALA A 95 10.85 0.85 -13.65
CA ALA A 95 10.70 0.85 -15.10
C ALA A 95 10.13 -0.47 -15.66
N THR A 96 10.49 -1.61 -15.06
CA THR A 96 10.18 -2.94 -15.61
C THR A 96 8.98 -3.63 -14.97
N CYS A 97 8.53 -3.17 -13.80
CA CYS A 97 7.35 -3.69 -13.13
C CYS A 97 6.79 -2.73 -12.07
N SER A 98 5.65 -3.07 -11.50
CA SER A 98 5.19 -2.53 -10.22
C SER A 98 4.62 -3.64 -9.35
N ILE A 99 4.75 -3.48 -8.03
CA ILE A 99 4.10 -4.31 -7.02
C ILE A 99 3.32 -3.42 -6.06
N LYS A 100 2.09 -3.81 -5.74
CA LYS A 100 1.21 -3.06 -4.84
C LYS A 100 0.69 -3.99 -3.76
N TYR A 101 0.95 -3.65 -2.50
CA TYR A 101 0.47 -4.43 -1.36
C TYR A 101 -1.04 -4.63 -1.46
N THR A 102 -1.50 -5.87 -1.26
CA THR A 102 -2.93 -6.17 -1.15
C THR A 102 -3.28 -6.70 0.23
N ASP A 103 -2.46 -7.61 0.78
CA ASP A 103 -2.73 -8.19 2.10
C ASP A 103 -1.47 -8.84 2.70
N HIS A 104 -1.54 -9.19 3.98
CA HIS A 104 -0.67 -10.18 4.59
C HIS A 104 -1.46 -11.08 5.53
N LYS A 105 -1.07 -12.35 5.59
CA LYS A 105 -1.78 -13.35 6.39
C LYS A 105 -0.80 -14.20 7.18
N VAL A 106 -1.07 -14.37 8.47
CA VAL A 106 -0.33 -15.29 9.32
C VAL A 106 -0.90 -16.69 9.17
N TYR A 107 0.00 -17.63 8.95
CA TYR A 107 -0.26 -19.06 8.86
C TYR A 107 0.37 -19.76 10.06
N SER A 108 -0.37 -20.70 10.63
CA SER A 108 0.08 -21.40 11.84
C SER A 108 1.36 -22.18 11.60
N PHE A 109 1.50 -22.84 10.45
CA PHE A 109 2.64 -23.71 10.14
C PHE A 109 2.93 -23.76 8.62
N ASP A 110 4.20 -23.82 8.23
CA ASP A 110 4.62 -24.30 6.91
C ASP A 110 4.69 -25.84 6.88
N TYR A 111 5.18 -26.40 5.77
CA TYR A 111 5.40 -27.84 5.63
C TYR A 111 6.26 -28.46 6.75
N ASP A 112 7.20 -27.69 7.31
CA ASP A 112 8.13 -28.14 8.35
C ASP A 112 7.64 -27.82 9.77
N GLY A 113 6.47 -27.18 9.93
CA GLY A 113 5.89 -26.86 11.23
C GLY A 113 6.31 -25.49 11.81
N TYR A 114 6.79 -24.55 11.01
CA TYR A 114 7.16 -23.20 11.46
C TYR A 114 6.06 -22.18 11.16
N PRO A 115 5.73 -21.26 12.08
CA PRO A 115 4.77 -20.21 11.79
C PRO A 115 5.27 -19.31 10.68
N CYS A 116 4.35 -18.83 9.86
CA CYS A 116 4.67 -18.10 8.63
C CYS A 116 3.79 -16.87 8.47
N VAL A 117 4.30 -15.91 7.72
CA VAL A 117 3.53 -14.80 7.16
C VAL A 117 3.62 -14.86 5.64
N ALA A 118 2.48 -14.73 4.98
CA ALA A 118 2.38 -14.57 3.54
C ALA A 118 2.18 -13.11 3.20
N LEU A 119 2.95 -12.59 2.25
CA LEU A 119 2.74 -11.28 1.65
C LEU A 119 2.01 -11.45 0.32
N TYR A 120 0.89 -10.75 0.17
CA TYR A 120 0.09 -10.70 -1.04
C TYR A 120 0.23 -9.33 -1.68
N TYR A 121 0.42 -9.33 -3.00
CA TYR A 121 0.53 -8.09 -3.76
C TYR A 121 0.15 -8.29 -5.21
N ASP A 122 -0.32 -7.21 -5.82
CA ASP A 122 -0.57 -7.14 -7.26
C ASP A 122 0.74 -6.88 -7.98
N TYR A 123 1.19 -7.84 -8.78
CA TYR A 123 2.35 -7.69 -9.66
C TYR A 123 1.89 -7.27 -11.05
N THR A 124 2.47 -6.20 -11.60
CA THR A 124 2.25 -5.76 -12.97
C THR A 124 3.55 -5.82 -13.76
N ASN A 125 3.55 -6.58 -14.85
CA ASN A 125 4.69 -6.61 -15.79
C ASN A 125 4.68 -5.37 -16.68
N LYS A 126 5.79 -4.63 -16.75
CA LYS A 126 5.97 -3.50 -17.68
C LYS A 126 7.02 -3.78 -18.76
N LYS A 127 7.71 -4.93 -18.70
CA LYS A 127 8.55 -5.40 -19.81
C LYS A 127 7.68 -5.74 -21.00
N THR A 128 8.27 -5.68 -22.19
CA THR A 128 7.61 -6.09 -23.44
C THR A 128 7.45 -7.61 -23.50
N GLU A 129 8.39 -8.35 -22.91
CA GLU A 129 8.38 -9.81 -22.86
C GLU A 129 7.56 -10.36 -21.68
N PRO A 130 6.94 -11.55 -21.82
CA PRO A 130 6.21 -12.18 -20.74
C PRO A 130 7.12 -12.48 -19.53
N THR A 131 6.81 -11.86 -18.40
CA THR A 131 7.60 -11.96 -17.16
C THR A 131 6.68 -12.15 -15.97
N GLY A 132 7.07 -13.02 -15.04
CA GLY A 132 6.34 -13.28 -13.79
C GLY A 132 7.02 -12.63 -12.59
N ALA A 133 6.30 -12.54 -11.47
CA ALA A 133 6.80 -11.94 -10.23
C ALA A 133 8.11 -12.60 -9.73
N TYR A 134 8.24 -13.92 -9.89
CA TYR A 134 9.44 -14.68 -9.50
C TYR A 134 10.74 -14.23 -10.19
N LEU A 135 10.67 -13.69 -11.41
CA LEU A 135 11.84 -13.30 -12.23
C LEU A 135 11.88 -11.79 -12.50
N ALA A 136 11.12 -11.00 -11.75
CA ALA A 136 11.07 -9.56 -11.90
C ALA A 136 12.31 -8.89 -11.30
N ASP A 137 12.56 -7.63 -11.67
CA ASP A 137 13.77 -6.90 -11.29
C ASP A 137 13.64 -6.20 -9.92
N TYR A 138 13.02 -6.88 -8.95
CA TYR A 138 12.94 -6.42 -7.56
C TYR A 138 13.22 -7.57 -6.60
N SER A 139 13.64 -7.25 -5.37
CA SER A 139 13.69 -8.19 -4.26
C SER A 139 12.79 -7.73 -3.12
N ILE A 140 12.10 -8.69 -2.49
CA ILE A 140 11.44 -8.50 -1.20
C ILE A 140 12.21 -9.31 -0.15
N THR A 141 12.81 -8.60 0.80
CA THR A 141 13.45 -9.18 1.97
C THR A 141 12.63 -8.85 3.20
N VAL A 142 12.28 -9.86 3.98
CA VAL A 142 11.51 -9.71 5.22
C VAL A 142 12.46 -9.88 6.39
N PHE A 143 12.38 -8.99 7.37
CA PHE A 143 13.12 -9.06 8.61
C PHE A 143 12.15 -9.13 9.78
N GLN A 144 12.48 -9.91 10.80
CA GLN A 144 11.81 -9.89 12.08
C GLN A 144 12.84 -9.77 13.19
N ASN A 145 12.59 -8.86 14.13
CA ASN A 145 13.51 -8.60 15.24
C ASN A 145 14.96 -8.30 14.79
N GLY A 146 15.13 -7.71 13.60
CA GLY A 146 16.42 -7.36 13.00
C GLY A 146 17.15 -8.50 12.26
N VAL A 147 16.52 -9.68 12.11
CA VAL A 147 17.08 -10.84 11.40
C VAL A 147 16.26 -11.14 10.16
N GLU A 148 16.91 -11.50 9.05
CA GLU A 148 16.23 -11.89 7.82
C GLU A 148 15.43 -13.20 8.00
N CYS A 149 14.19 -13.20 7.54
CA CYS A 149 13.30 -14.34 7.53
C CYS A 149 13.57 -15.25 6.32
N ASP A 150 13.65 -16.56 6.57
CA ASP A 150 13.71 -17.55 5.49
C ASP A 150 12.40 -17.57 4.67
N SER A 151 12.51 -17.80 3.37
CA SER A 151 11.33 -18.09 2.55
C SER A 151 10.69 -19.41 2.96
N ALA A 152 9.36 -19.44 3.03
CA ALA A 152 8.59 -20.61 3.42
C ALA A 152 7.80 -21.21 2.24
N TYR A 153 7.56 -22.52 2.31
CA TYR A 153 6.64 -23.23 1.44
C TYR A 153 5.46 -23.73 2.28
N LEU A 154 4.31 -23.09 2.15
CA LEU A 154 3.08 -23.51 2.84
C LEU A 154 2.63 -24.89 2.36
N SER A 155 1.76 -25.59 3.08
CA SER A 155 1.18 -26.84 2.55
C SER A 155 0.27 -26.56 1.33
N TYR A 156 0.08 -27.52 0.41
CA TYR A 156 -0.72 -27.28 -0.79
C TYR A 156 -2.20 -26.97 -0.45
N ASP A 157 -2.71 -27.57 0.62
CA ASP A 157 -4.11 -27.42 1.07
C ASP A 157 -4.39 -26.03 1.68
N GLU A 158 -3.35 -25.30 2.08
CA GLU A 158 -3.45 -23.97 2.70
C GLU A 158 -3.12 -22.82 1.74
N ARG A 159 -2.58 -23.13 0.55
CA ARG A 159 -2.18 -22.15 -0.46
C ARG A 159 -3.38 -21.68 -1.26
N GLU A 160 -3.55 -20.36 -1.30
CA GLU A 160 -4.48 -19.67 -2.19
C GLU A 160 -3.87 -19.53 -3.61
N GLU A 161 -4.70 -19.26 -4.62
CA GLU A 161 -4.27 -19.17 -6.03
C GLU A 161 -3.10 -18.19 -6.26
N ALA A 162 -3.01 -17.14 -5.43
CA ALA A 162 -1.92 -16.16 -5.46
C ALA A 162 -0.53 -16.79 -5.32
N PHE A 163 -0.37 -17.89 -4.58
CA PHE A 163 0.91 -18.59 -4.48
C PHE A 163 1.34 -19.24 -5.79
N ASP A 164 0.39 -19.86 -6.51
CA ASP A 164 0.67 -20.46 -7.81
C ASP A 164 0.96 -19.38 -8.86
N ASN A 165 0.25 -18.26 -8.76
CA ASN A 165 0.43 -17.09 -9.62
C ASN A 165 1.85 -16.50 -9.55
N TYR A 166 2.55 -16.62 -8.43
CA TYR A 166 3.90 -16.07 -8.26
C TYR A 166 4.91 -16.57 -9.32
N SER A 167 4.71 -17.79 -9.81
CA SER A 167 5.54 -18.42 -10.85
C SER A 167 5.03 -18.20 -12.29
N LYS A 168 3.79 -17.73 -12.46
CA LYS A 168 3.19 -17.53 -13.78
C LYS A 168 3.79 -16.30 -14.46
N LYS A 169 3.96 -16.38 -15.78
CA LYS A 169 4.34 -15.23 -16.62
C LYS A 169 3.09 -14.50 -17.08
N VAL A 170 3.14 -13.17 -17.12
CA VAL A 170 2.07 -12.33 -17.66
C VAL A 170 2.59 -11.41 -18.75
N MET A 171 1.72 -11.04 -19.69
CA MET A 171 2.05 -10.10 -20.76
C MET A 171 2.28 -8.70 -20.20
N SER A 172 2.91 -7.83 -21.00
CA SER A 172 3.06 -6.41 -20.66
C SER A 172 1.73 -5.75 -20.30
N GLY A 173 1.73 -4.91 -19.27
CA GLY A 173 0.57 -4.22 -18.73
C GLY A 173 -0.41 -5.09 -17.96
N THR A 174 -0.20 -6.41 -17.89
CA THR A 174 -1.09 -7.31 -17.15
C THR A 174 -0.73 -7.32 -15.67
N THR A 175 -1.74 -7.15 -14.83
CA THR A 175 -1.66 -7.27 -13.37
C THR A 175 -2.15 -8.66 -12.92
N LEU A 176 -1.43 -9.27 -11.98
CA LEU A 176 -1.80 -10.54 -11.37
C LEU A 176 -1.50 -10.49 -9.88
N ASN A 177 -2.47 -10.89 -9.06
CA ASN A 177 -2.24 -11.01 -7.62
C ASN A 177 -1.38 -12.24 -7.33
N VAL A 178 -0.31 -12.06 -6.58
CA VAL A 178 0.69 -13.08 -6.24
C VAL A 178 0.96 -13.09 -4.74
N ALA A 179 1.48 -14.21 -4.24
CA ALA A 179 1.86 -14.35 -2.83
C ALA A 179 3.19 -15.08 -2.64
N LYS A 180 3.92 -14.70 -1.58
CA LYS A 180 5.13 -15.39 -1.10
C LYS A 180 5.15 -15.43 0.42
N ALA A 181 5.52 -16.58 0.97
CA ALA A 181 5.57 -16.80 2.41
C ALA A 181 6.99 -16.73 2.98
N TYR A 182 7.08 -16.33 4.24
CA TYR A 182 8.29 -16.16 5.02
C TYR A 182 8.08 -16.74 6.43
N ARG A 183 9.09 -17.41 6.99
CA ARG A 183 9.07 -17.92 8.36
C ARG A 183 9.17 -16.77 9.35
N ILE A 184 8.39 -16.84 10.41
CA ILE A 184 8.43 -15.89 11.53
C ILE A 184 8.82 -16.60 12.81
N SER A 185 9.47 -15.90 13.74
CA SER A 185 9.81 -16.40 15.07
C SER A 185 8.68 -16.22 16.07
N ASP A 186 7.89 -15.17 15.91
CA ASP A 186 6.81 -14.77 16.82
C ASP A 186 5.85 -13.78 16.14
N MET A 187 4.93 -13.18 16.92
CA MET A 187 3.90 -12.25 16.45
C MET A 187 4.29 -10.77 16.55
N SER A 188 5.58 -10.46 16.70
CA SER A 188 6.10 -9.09 16.56
C SER A 188 6.00 -8.63 15.12
N ASP A 189 5.98 -7.32 14.94
CA ASP A 189 5.93 -6.71 13.62
C ASP A 189 7.12 -7.15 12.76
N ILE A 190 6.87 -7.27 11.47
CA ILE A 190 7.90 -7.55 10.47
C ILE A 190 8.28 -6.26 9.74
N THR A 191 9.53 -6.16 9.33
CA THR A 191 9.99 -5.14 8.40
C THR A 191 10.12 -5.76 7.01
N VAL A 192 9.44 -5.18 6.03
CA VAL A 192 9.55 -5.58 4.63
C VAL A 192 10.38 -4.55 3.89
N GLN A 193 11.48 -4.98 3.29
CA GLN A 193 12.30 -4.15 2.41
C GLN A 193 12.10 -4.59 0.96
N ILE A 194 11.73 -3.63 0.12
CA ILE A 194 11.60 -3.80 -1.32
C ILE A 194 12.72 -3.03 -1.99
N LYS A 195 13.47 -3.67 -2.88
CA LYS A 195 14.62 -3.06 -3.54
C LYS A 195 14.62 -3.34 -5.03
N GLU A 196 14.88 -2.31 -5.82
CA GLU A 196 15.15 -2.41 -7.25
C GLU A 196 16.46 -3.17 -7.48
N LEU A 197 16.43 -4.14 -8.38
CA LEU A 197 17.60 -4.88 -8.82
C LEU A 197 18.19 -4.22 -10.08
N TRP A 198 19.48 -4.46 -10.31
CA TRP A 198 20.23 -4.05 -11.52
C TRP A 198 20.46 -2.54 -11.70
N ASN A 199 19.91 -1.69 -10.83
CA ASN A 199 20.29 -0.29 -10.71
C ASN A 199 21.39 -0.17 -9.64
N TRP A 200 22.65 -0.11 -10.08
CA TRP A 200 23.82 -0.17 -9.19
C TRP A 200 24.17 1.18 -8.54
N ASP A 201 23.79 2.29 -9.19
CA ASP A 201 24.16 3.63 -8.75
C ASP A 201 23.18 4.19 -7.72
N ASN A 202 21.88 4.01 -7.97
CA ASN A 202 20.82 4.55 -7.12
C ASN A 202 19.56 3.69 -7.17
N PRO A 203 19.61 2.44 -6.64
CA PRO A 203 18.45 1.57 -6.64
C PRO A 203 17.32 2.17 -5.80
N LYS A 204 16.09 2.14 -6.32
CA LYS A 204 14.92 2.45 -5.50
C LYS A 204 14.80 1.45 -4.34
N VAL A 205 14.63 1.95 -3.12
CA VAL A 205 14.39 1.13 -1.92
C VAL A 205 13.19 1.69 -1.17
N GLU A 206 12.31 0.79 -0.73
CA GLU A 206 11.18 1.09 0.15
C GLU A 206 11.24 0.15 1.35
N THR A 207 10.92 0.66 2.55
CA THR A 207 10.95 -0.13 3.78
C THR A 207 9.72 0.19 4.60
N ILE A 208 8.98 -0.85 4.95
CA ILE A 208 7.69 -0.72 5.63
C ILE A 208 7.62 -1.69 6.80
N THR A 209 6.77 -1.40 7.78
CA THR A 209 6.52 -2.27 8.93
C THR A 209 5.10 -2.80 8.86
N LEU A 210 4.91 -4.10 9.04
CA LEU A 210 3.60 -4.75 9.09
C LEU A 210 3.37 -5.33 10.49
N SER A 211 2.24 -4.96 11.11
CA SER A 211 1.76 -5.59 12.34
C SER A 211 1.20 -6.98 12.01
N LEU A 212 1.63 -8.01 12.74
CA LEU A 212 1.10 -9.37 12.58
C LEU A 212 -0.12 -9.66 13.49
N LYS A 213 -0.54 -8.69 14.30
CA LYS A 213 -1.61 -8.83 15.30
C LYS A 213 -2.95 -8.30 14.81
#